data_AF-A0A924VTK7-F1
#
_entry.id   AF-A0A924VTK7-F1
#
_cell.length_a   1.000
_cell.length_b   1.000
_cell.length_c   1.000
_cell.angle_alpha   90.00
_cell.angle_beta   90.00
_cell.angle_gamma   90.00
#
_symmetry.space_group_name_H-M   'P 1'
#
loop_
_entity.id
_entity.type
_entity.pdbx_description
1 polymer ?
#
loop_
_entity_poly.entity_id
_entity_poly.type
_entity_poly.pdbx_seq_one_letter_code
_entity_poly.pdbx_strand_id
1 'polypeptide(L)'
;MQIGVFDSGKGGEFIAEGLQKALPSYSFSVVNDREHVPYGSRSNEEIVELTTTAIAPLLATCPVIVIACNTATMAAIASLRRQFPNTHFIGTEPMIKPANTESEARHITVLATPLTLSSQRYSDLKSLYSNNLVIDEPSTLHWARAIEHGQADAIELSDLSQSINNGSDAIVLACTHYLVLKNKLQRIFPGVTIYEPTNAIAAQIVRLADRLQ
;
A
#
# COMPACT_ATOMS: atom_id res chain seq x y z
N MET A 1 -8.96 -1.34 -20.77
CA MET A 1 -7.78 -0.45 -20.60
C MET A 1 -6.70 -1.24 -19.87
N GLN A 2 -5.43 -1.04 -20.22
CA GLN A 2 -4.29 -1.68 -19.55
C GLN A 2 -3.71 -0.75 -18.48
N ILE A 3 -3.50 -1.26 -17.28
CA ILE A 3 -2.99 -0.53 -16.11
C ILE A 3 -1.65 -1.11 -15.72
N GLY A 4 -0.65 -0.25 -15.56
CA GLY A 4 0.66 -0.63 -15.04
C GLY A 4 0.64 -0.65 -13.52
N VAL A 5 1.31 -1.63 -12.90
CA VAL A 5 1.54 -1.67 -11.45
C VAL A 5 3.02 -1.91 -11.20
N PHE A 6 3.65 -1.02 -10.45
CA PHE A 6 5.05 -1.12 -10.06
C PHE A 6 5.21 -1.24 -8.55
N ASP A 7 6.06 -2.17 -8.12
CA ASP A 7 6.54 -2.27 -6.74
C ASP A 7 8.02 -2.66 -6.72
N SER A 8 8.80 -2.22 -5.74
CA SER A 8 10.20 -2.63 -5.64
C SER A 8 10.34 -4.12 -5.28
N GLY A 9 9.34 -4.75 -4.67
CA GLY A 9 9.37 -6.14 -4.22
C GLY A 9 8.27 -7.01 -4.85
N LYS A 10 7.57 -7.79 -4.00
CA LYS A 10 6.41 -8.61 -4.41
C LYS A 10 5.07 -7.93 -4.16
N GLY A 11 5.07 -6.79 -3.47
CA GLY A 11 3.86 -6.12 -3.01
C GLY A 11 2.89 -5.74 -4.12
N GLY A 12 3.43 -5.41 -5.29
CA GLY A 12 2.65 -5.03 -6.47
C GLY A 12 1.74 -6.14 -6.98
N GLU A 13 2.10 -7.41 -6.78
CA GLU A 13 1.27 -8.57 -7.19
C GLU A 13 -0.03 -8.61 -6.38
N PHE A 14 0.05 -8.46 -5.05
CA PHE A 14 -1.14 -8.44 -4.18
C PHE A 14 -2.07 -7.26 -4.49
N ILE A 15 -1.51 -6.10 -4.82
CA ILE A 15 -2.30 -4.93 -5.25
C ILE A 15 -2.99 -5.23 -6.58
N ALA A 16 -2.26 -5.75 -7.57
CA ALA A 16 -2.81 -6.08 -8.87
C ALA A 16 -3.92 -7.15 -8.80
N GLU A 17 -3.74 -8.18 -7.97
CA GLU A 17 -4.78 -9.20 -7.70
C GLU A 17 -6.05 -8.58 -7.09
N GLY A 18 -5.88 -7.68 -6.11
CA GLY A 18 -7.00 -6.94 -5.52
C GLY A 18 -7.71 -6.08 -6.55
N LEU A 19 -6.95 -5.36 -7.39
CA LEU A 19 -7.49 -4.51 -8.44
C LEU A 19 -8.20 -5.31 -9.54
N GLN A 20 -7.69 -6.49 -9.91
CA GLN A 20 -8.33 -7.35 -10.91
C GLN A 20 -9.71 -7.84 -10.43
N LYS A 21 -9.86 -8.11 -9.14
CA LYS A 21 -11.17 -8.44 -8.54
C LYS A 21 -12.11 -7.24 -8.51
N ALA A 22 -11.59 -6.04 -8.21
CA ALA A 22 -12.38 -4.82 -8.14
C ALA A 22 -12.78 -4.27 -9.52
N LEU A 23 -11.93 -4.47 -10.53
CA LEU A 23 -12.06 -3.92 -11.89
C LEU A 23 -11.86 -5.02 -12.95
N PRO A 24 -12.80 -5.98 -13.07
CA PRO A 24 -12.63 -7.15 -13.94
C PRO A 24 -12.57 -6.83 -15.45
N SER A 25 -13.01 -5.65 -15.86
CA SER A 25 -12.92 -5.17 -17.25
C SER A 25 -11.57 -4.53 -17.62
N TYR A 26 -10.65 -4.42 -16.65
CA TYR A 26 -9.32 -3.85 -16.84
C TYR A 26 -8.27 -4.95 -16.86
N SER A 27 -7.16 -4.70 -17.54
CA SER A 27 -6.00 -5.59 -17.58
C SER A 27 -4.84 -4.97 -16.80
N PHE A 28 -4.06 -5.78 -16.09
CA PHE A 28 -2.99 -5.30 -15.22
C PHE A 28 -1.64 -5.90 -15.64
N SER A 29 -0.64 -5.05 -15.81
CA SER A 29 0.75 -5.44 -16.06
C SER A 29 1.62 -5.06 -14.88
N VAL A 30 2.17 -6.06 -14.20
CA VAL A 30 3.01 -5.87 -13.02
C VAL A 30 4.47 -5.90 -13.43
N VAL A 31 5.23 -4.88 -13.03
CA VAL A 31 6.70 -4.89 -13.08
C VAL A 31 7.25 -4.69 -11.68
N ASN A 32 8.38 -5.31 -11.39
CA ASN A 32 9.04 -5.18 -10.10
C ASN A 32 10.54 -5.02 -10.24
N ASP A 33 11.16 -4.44 -9.22
CA ASP A 33 12.61 -4.19 -9.17
C ASP A 33 13.28 -4.90 -7.99
N ARG A 34 13.11 -6.22 -7.94
CA ARG A 34 13.59 -7.06 -6.84
C ARG A 34 15.11 -7.08 -6.72
N GLU A 35 15.82 -6.80 -7.80
CA GLU A 35 17.29 -6.81 -7.82
C GLU A 35 17.90 -5.69 -6.98
N HIS A 36 17.14 -4.60 -6.76
CA HIS A 36 17.64 -3.40 -6.09
C HIS A 36 16.98 -3.14 -4.72
N VAL A 37 16.21 -4.08 -4.16
CA VAL A 37 15.69 -3.94 -2.78
C VAL A 37 16.83 -3.98 -1.74
N PRO A 38 16.68 -3.27 -0.61
CA PRO A 38 15.58 -2.39 -0.23
C PRO A 38 15.74 -0.97 -0.78
N TYR A 39 14.66 -0.38 -1.29
CA TYR A 39 14.66 1.03 -1.71
C TYR A 39 14.82 2.00 -0.51
N GLY A 40 14.43 1.59 0.71
CA GLY A 40 14.41 2.47 1.87
C GLY A 40 15.78 2.98 2.36
N SER A 41 16.88 2.35 1.92
CA SER A 41 18.25 2.75 2.28
C SER A 41 18.97 3.52 1.17
N ARG A 42 18.29 3.83 0.07
CA ARG A 42 18.84 4.50 -1.13
C ARG A 42 18.54 5.99 -1.12
N SER A 43 19.29 6.77 -1.91
CA SER A 43 18.99 8.20 -2.08
C SER A 43 17.73 8.41 -2.93
N ASN A 44 17.12 9.59 -2.84
CA ASN A 44 15.95 9.91 -3.65
C ASN A 44 16.27 9.91 -5.15
N GLU A 45 17.45 10.40 -5.53
CA GLU A 45 17.93 10.43 -6.91
C GLU A 45 18.05 9.01 -7.46
N GLU A 46 18.67 8.10 -6.70
CA GLU A 46 18.82 6.70 -7.08
C GLU A 46 17.46 6.00 -7.20
N ILE A 47 16.52 6.25 -6.27
CA ILE A 47 15.17 5.69 -6.36
C ILE A 47 14.43 6.20 -7.60
N VAL A 48 14.61 7.47 -7.98
CA VAL A 48 14.03 8.03 -9.20
C VAL A 48 14.57 7.29 -10.43
N GLU A 49 15.88 7.09 -10.53
CA GLU A 49 16.52 6.39 -11.65
C GLU A 49 16.09 4.93 -11.75
N LEU A 50 16.14 4.20 -10.64
CA LEU A 50 15.71 2.80 -10.57
C LEU A 50 14.23 2.65 -10.94
N THR A 51 13.37 3.48 -10.35
CA THR A 51 11.93 3.44 -10.64
C THR A 51 11.66 3.76 -12.11
N THR A 52 12.30 4.81 -12.65
CA THR A 52 12.13 5.22 -14.06
C THR A 52 12.53 4.11 -15.02
N THR A 53 13.64 3.43 -14.74
CA THR A 53 14.12 2.29 -15.51
C THR A 53 13.15 1.11 -15.42
N ALA A 54 12.71 0.76 -14.21
CA ALA A 54 11.83 -0.37 -13.98
C ALA A 54 10.44 -0.22 -14.63
N ILE A 55 9.89 1.00 -14.67
CA ILE A 55 8.58 1.25 -15.29
C ILE A 55 8.65 1.41 -16.82
N ALA A 56 9.84 1.49 -17.42
CA ALA A 56 9.99 1.75 -18.86
C ALA A 56 9.14 0.83 -19.76
N PRO A 57 9.00 -0.49 -19.48
CA PRO A 57 8.13 -1.38 -20.27
C PRO A 57 6.63 -1.02 -20.21
N LEU A 58 6.20 -0.34 -19.14
CA LEU A 58 4.79 0.05 -18.94
C LEU A 58 4.44 1.35 -19.68
N LEU A 59 5.41 2.25 -19.88
CA LEU A 59 5.16 3.59 -20.41
C LEU A 59 4.51 3.60 -21.80
N ALA A 60 4.82 2.60 -22.63
CA ALA A 60 4.28 2.51 -23.99
C ALA A 60 2.85 1.94 -24.06
N THR A 61 2.40 1.20 -23.04
CA THR A 61 1.16 0.41 -23.10
C THR A 61 0.13 0.81 -22.04
N CYS A 62 0.58 1.47 -20.96
CA CYS A 62 -0.24 1.78 -19.80
C CYS A 62 -0.43 3.30 -19.66
N PRO A 63 -1.60 3.86 -20.02
CA PRO A 63 -1.89 5.28 -19.79
C PRO A 63 -1.97 5.64 -18.30
N VAL A 64 -2.22 4.65 -17.44
CA VAL A 64 -2.25 4.79 -15.98
C VAL A 64 -1.25 3.80 -15.37
N ILE A 65 -0.39 4.28 -14.49
CA ILE A 65 0.59 3.47 -13.76
C ILE A 65 0.43 3.70 -12.25
N VAL A 66 0.23 2.62 -11.50
CA VAL A 66 0.19 2.59 -10.04
C VAL A 66 1.60 2.34 -9.51
N ILE A 67 2.13 3.26 -8.73
CA ILE A 67 3.36 3.10 -7.95
C ILE A 67 2.95 2.55 -6.58
N ALA A 68 2.85 1.23 -6.46
CA ALA A 68 2.44 0.53 -5.24
C ALA A 68 3.53 0.50 -4.16
N CYS A 69 4.79 0.67 -4.55
CA CYS A 69 5.85 0.86 -3.58
C CYS A 69 5.70 2.24 -2.96
N ASN A 70 5.38 2.26 -1.66
CA ASN A 70 5.34 3.48 -0.89
C ASN A 70 6.65 4.27 -1.11
N THR A 71 7.82 3.68 -0.82
CA THR A 71 9.13 4.38 -0.93
C THR A 71 9.32 5.03 -2.29
N ALA A 72 9.06 4.30 -3.38
CA ALA A 72 9.10 4.84 -4.73
C ALA A 72 8.08 5.97 -4.96
N THR A 73 6.86 5.87 -4.40
CA THR A 73 5.87 6.95 -4.48
C THR A 73 6.42 8.27 -3.94
N MET A 74 7.01 8.28 -2.75
CA MET A 74 7.49 9.54 -2.15
C MET A 74 8.69 10.13 -2.88
N ALA A 75 9.66 9.28 -3.25
CA ALA A 75 10.88 9.74 -3.90
C ALA A 75 10.67 10.10 -5.38
N ALA A 76 9.90 9.30 -6.12
CA ALA A 76 9.88 9.36 -7.57
C ALA A 76 8.64 10.00 -8.18
N ILE A 77 7.46 9.97 -7.55
CA ILE A 77 6.20 10.27 -8.27
C ILE A 77 6.13 11.69 -8.85
N ALA A 78 6.70 12.67 -8.15
CA ALA A 78 6.75 14.05 -8.65
C ALA A 78 7.67 14.17 -9.87
N SER A 79 8.82 13.47 -9.85
CA SER A 79 9.74 13.42 -10.99
C SER A 79 9.12 12.70 -12.18
N LEU A 80 8.50 11.55 -11.95
CA LEU A 80 7.81 10.75 -12.98
C LEU A 80 6.70 11.55 -13.68
N ARG A 81 5.89 12.29 -12.92
CA ARG A 81 4.83 13.15 -13.49
C ARG A 81 5.38 14.28 -14.36
N ARG A 82 6.57 14.80 -14.06
CA ARG A 82 7.24 15.82 -14.88
C ARG A 82 7.85 15.21 -16.14
N GLN A 83 8.47 14.04 -16.02
CA GLN A 83 9.15 13.36 -17.13
C GLN A 83 8.16 12.75 -18.14
N PHE A 84 7.03 12.23 -17.66
CA PHE A 84 6.02 11.56 -18.48
C PHE A 84 4.65 12.22 -18.30
N PRO A 85 4.45 13.44 -18.85
CA PRO A 85 3.21 14.21 -18.62
C PRO A 85 1.96 13.56 -19.22
N ASN A 86 2.12 12.66 -20.20
CA ASN A 86 1.03 11.93 -20.84
C ASN A 86 0.64 10.64 -20.08
N THR A 87 1.37 10.28 -19.02
CA THR A 87 1.11 9.10 -18.20
C THR A 87 0.56 9.52 -16.85
N HIS A 88 -0.56 8.94 -16.42
CA HIS A 88 -1.12 9.22 -15.11
C HIS A 88 -0.55 8.29 -14.04
N PHE A 89 0.17 8.88 -13.07
CA PHE A 89 0.73 8.13 -11.94
C PHE A 89 -0.16 8.22 -10.70
N ILE A 90 -0.52 7.06 -10.15
CA ILE A 90 -1.20 6.88 -8.87
C ILE A 90 -0.16 6.40 -7.86
N GLY A 91 0.04 7.15 -6.78
CA GLY A 91 0.93 6.76 -5.69
C GLY A 91 0.17 6.15 -4.53
N THR A 92 0.88 5.41 -3.69
CA THR A 92 0.32 4.81 -2.46
C THR A 92 1.04 5.30 -1.21
N GLU A 93 0.29 5.30 -0.12
CA GLU A 93 0.78 5.51 1.24
C GLU A 93 -0.08 4.69 2.22
N PRO A 94 0.43 4.37 3.43
CA PRO A 94 -0.40 3.84 4.49
C PRO A 94 -1.64 4.72 4.73
N MET A 95 -2.81 4.10 4.84
CA MET A 95 -4.09 4.80 4.94
C MET A 95 -4.37 5.37 6.35
N ILE A 96 -3.37 6.01 6.97
CA ILE A 96 -3.50 6.67 8.29
C ILE A 96 -4.44 7.87 8.20
N LYS A 97 -4.34 8.68 7.14
CA LYS A 97 -5.20 9.85 6.95
C LYS A 97 -6.71 9.51 6.95
N PRO A 98 -7.21 8.59 6.09
CA PRO A 98 -8.62 8.22 6.13
C PRO A 98 -8.98 7.56 7.46
N ALA A 99 -8.15 6.67 8.00
CA ALA A 99 -8.39 6.05 9.32
C ALA A 99 -8.54 7.09 10.44
N ASN A 100 -7.71 8.14 10.49
CA ASN A 100 -7.84 9.22 11.46
C ASN A 100 -9.10 10.08 11.25
N THR A 101 -9.54 10.23 9.99
CA THR A 101 -10.70 11.07 9.65
C THR A 101 -12.01 10.36 9.99
N GLU A 102 -12.03 9.04 9.88
CA GLU A 102 -13.23 8.21 9.94
C GLU A 102 -13.34 7.39 11.24
N SER A 103 -12.24 7.19 11.98
CA SER A 103 -12.26 6.54 13.30
C SER A 103 -13.05 7.38 14.30
N GLU A 104 -14.06 6.76 14.91
CA GLU A 104 -14.90 7.38 15.93
C GLU A 104 -14.22 7.31 17.30
N ALA A 105 -13.57 6.20 17.60
CA ALA A 105 -12.84 5.97 18.85
C ALA A 105 -11.54 6.79 18.94
N ARG A 106 -11.06 7.32 17.80
CA ARG A 106 -9.75 7.96 17.66
C ARG A 106 -8.62 7.05 18.15
N HIS A 107 -8.78 5.75 17.91
CA HIS A 107 -7.81 4.71 18.26
C HIS A 107 -7.76 3.72 17.09
N ILE A 108 -6.59 3.57 16.49
CA ILE A 108 -6.39 2.69 15.35
C ILE A 108 -5.21 1.75 15.59
N THR A 109 -5.21 0.62 14.90
CA THR A 109 -4.09 -0.32 14.85
C THR A 109 -3.43 -0.26 13.48
N VAL A 110 -2.13 0.03 13.41
CA VAL A 110 -1.36 0.02 12.16
C VAL A 110 -0.54 -1.26 12.08
N LEU A 111 -0.84 -2.10 11.09
CA LEU A 111 -0.13 -3.34 10.81
C LEU A 111 0.90 -3.08 9.71
N ALA A 112 2.16 -2.94 10.09
CA ALA A 112 3.28 -2.70 9.17
C ALA A 112 4.51 -3.52 9.55
N THR A 113 5.39 -3.80 8.58
CA THR A 113 6.65 -4.49 8.86
C THR A 113 7.55 -3.65 9.78
N PRO A 114 8.48 -4.26 10.54
CA PRO A 114 9.42 -3.51 11.37
C PRO A 114 10.20 -2.45 10.59
N LEU A 115 10.59 -2.76 9.35
CA LEU A 115 11.26 -1.82 8.45
C LEU A 115 10.38 -0.61 8.12
N THR A 116 9.07 -0.81 7.95
CA THR A 116 8.12 0.28 7.73
C THR A 116 7.98 1.13 8.98
N LEU A 117 7.79 0.52 10.15
CA LEU A 117 7.61 1.24 11.43
C LEU A 117 8.86 2.04 11.82
N SER A 118 10.05 1.55 11.52
CA SER A 118 11.31 2.26 11.78
C SER A 118 11.68 3.31 10.72
N SER A 119 10.89 3.47 9.65
CA SER A 119 11.23 4.37 8.56
C SER A 119 10.88 5.83 8.88
N GLN A 120 11.74 6.76 8.46
CA GLN A 120 11.46 8.20 8.57
C GLN A 120 10.13 8.56 7.88
N ARG A 121 9.86 7.93 6.74
CA ARG A 121 8.63 8.15 5.96
C ARG A 121 7.36 7.81 6.74
N TYR A 122 7.37 6.73 7.50
CA TYR A 122 6.24 6.38 8.37
C TYR A 122 6.11 7.38 9.53
N SER A 123 7.23 7.79 10.12
CA SER A 123 7.27 8.81 11.17
C SER A 123 6.67 10.15 10.70
N ASP A 124 7.04 10.62 9.51
CA ASP A 124 6.51 11.85 8.92
C ASP A 124 5.00 11.76 8.67
N LEU A 125 4.54 10.63 8.11
CA LEU A 125 3.13 10.38 7.86
C LEU A 125 2.31 10.32 9.14
N LYS A 126 2.84 9.64 10.16
CA LYS A 126 2.24 9.57 11.50
C LYS A 126 2.14 10.97 12.08
N SER A 127 3.23 11.73 12.10
CA SER A 127 3.26 13.13 12.57
C SER A 127 2.22 14.02 11.88
N LEU A 128 2.06 13.87 10.56
CA LEU A 128 1.11 14.67 9.78
C LEU A 128 -0.36 14.33 10.05
N TYR A 129 -0.67 13.06 10.35
CA TYR A 129 -2.05 12.56 10.38
C TYR A 129 -2.50 11.95 11.71
N SER A 130 -1.66 11.90 12.76
CA SER A 130 -2.01 11.30 14.05
C SER A 130 -2.41 12.32 15.13
N ASN A 131 -2.76 13.55 14.75
CA ASN A 131 -3.18 14.55 15.74
C ASN A 131 -4.41 14.03 16.50
N ASN A 132 -4.35 14.01 17.84
CA ASN A 132 -5.37 13.42 18.72
C ASN A 132 -5.73 11.96 18.39
N LEU A 133 -4.79 11.14 17.91
CA LEU A 133 -5.03 9.75 17.54
C LEU A 133 -4.16 8.81 18.36
N VAL A 134 -4.77 7.81 19.01
CA VAL A 134 -4.05 6.69 19.59
C VAL A 134 -3.73 5.70 18.47
N ILE A 135 -2.46 5.32 18.34
CA ILE A 135 -2.00 4.37 17.31
C ILE A 135 -1.27 3.23 18.00
N ASP A 136 -1.83 2.03 17.89
CA ASP A 136 -1.16 0.79 18.28
C ASP A 136 -0.42 0.19 17.09
N GLU A 137 0.81 -0.28 17.34
CA GLU A 137 1.73 -0.82 16.33
C GLU A 137 2.23 -2.21 16.77
N PRO A 138 1.36 -3.23 16.82
CA PRO A 138 1.74 -4.56 17.29
C PRO A 138 2.80 -5.17 16.36
N SER A 139 3.64 -6.04 16.92
CA SER A 139 4.70 -6.68 16.15
C SER A 139 4.11 -7.59 15.06
N THR A 140 4.52 -7.35 13.81
CA THR A 140 4.17 -8.20 12.66
C THR A 140 5.41 -8.86 12.04
N LEU A 141 6.49 -9.00 12.81
CA LEU A 141 7.84 -9.39 12.35
C LEU A 141 7.86 -10.58 11.36
N HIS A 142 7.00 -11.59 11.58
CA HIS A 142 6.99 -12.82 10.76
C HIS A 142 5.85 -12.88 9.75
N TRP A 143 4.94 -11.91 9.71
CA TRP A 143 3.71 -11.98 8.94
C TRP A 143 3.97 -12.02 7.43
N ALA A 144 4.80 -11.12 6.91
CA ALA A 144 5.11 -11.06 5.48
C ALA A 144 5.72 -12.39 4.99
N ARG A 145 6.70 -12.92 5.73
CA ARG A 145 7.33 -14.21 5.43
C ARG A 145 6.34 -15.38 5.50
N ALA A 146 5.48 -15.42 6.52
CA ALA A 146 4.44 -16.45 6.63
C ALA A 146 3.48 -16.42 5.44
N ILE A 147 3.06 -15.22 5.01
CA ILE A 147 2.19 -15.04 3.83
C ILE A 147 2.87 -15.54 2.55
N GLU A 148 4.15 -15.22 2.34
CA GLU A 148 4.91 -15.72 1.18
C GLU A 148 5.04 -17.25 1.16
N HIS A 149 5.01 -17.91 2.32
CA HIS A 149 5.03 -19.37 2.44
C HIS A 149 3.63 -20.01 2.49
N GLY A 150 2.55 -19.25 2.22
CA GLY A 150 1.19 -19.76 2.23
C GLY A 150 0.63 -20.04 3.63
N GLN A 151 1.23 -19.47 4.68
CA GLN A 151 0.89 -19.68 6.09
C GLN A 151 0.08 -18.52 6.69
N ALA A 152 -0.66 -17.77 5.87
CA ALA A 152 -1.45 -16.61 6.31
C ALA A 152 -2.49 -16.97 7.41
N ASP A 153 -3.08 -18.17 7.33
CA ASP A 153 -4.05 -18.63 8.32
C ASP A 153 -3.42 -18.96 9.68
N ALA A 154 -2.12 -19.29 9.72
CA ALA A 154 -1.38 -19.57 10.95
C ALA A 154 -0.86 -18.31 11.66
N ILE A 155 -1.11 -17.11 11.11
CA ILE A 155 -0.74 -15.86 11.77
C ILE A 155 -1.57 -15.67 13.04
N GLU A 156 -0.87 -15.59 14.16
CA GLU A 156 -1.39 -15.25 15.49
C GLU A 156 -1.78 -13.78 15.57
N LEU A 157 -2.95 -13.53 16.16
CA LEU A 157 -3.56 -12.21 16.23
C LEU A 157 -3.76 -11.73 17.67
N SER A 158 -3.04 -12.29 18.66
CA SER A 158 -3.19 -11.95 20.07
C SER A 158 -3.00 -10.45 20.33
N ASP A 159 -1.92 -9.88 19.80
CA ASP A 159 -1.57 -8.47 20.02
C ASP A 159 -2.55 -7.53 19.31
N LEU A 160 -3.00 -7.92 18.12
CA LEU A 160 -4.07 -7.21 17.41
C LEU A 160 -5.38 -7.28 18.21
N SER A 161 -5.76 -8.46 18.72
CA SER A 161 -6.96 -8.63 19.53
C SER A 161 -6.90 -7.79 20.80
N GLN A 162 -5.73 -7.69 21.44
CA GLN A 162 -5.52 -6.82 22.58
C GLN A 162 -5.72 -5.34 22.21
N SER A 163 -5.19 -4.90 21.07
CA SER A 163 -5.37 -3.54 20.57
C SER A 163 -6.85 -3.19 20.32
N ILE A 164 -7.59 -4.09 19.66
CA ILE A 164 -9.04 -3.92 19.44
C ILE A 164 -9.79 -3.89 20.78
N ASN A 165 -9.48 -4.80 21.72
CA ASN A 165 -10.07 -4.82 23.05
C ASN A 165 -9.77 -3.55 23.87
N ASN A 166 -8.66 -2.87 23.57
CA ASN A 166 -8.26 -1.61 24.21
C ASN A 166 -8.97 -0.38 23.60
N GLY A 167 -9.82 -0.56 22.58
CA GLY A 167 -10.64 0.51 22.00
C GLY A 167 -10.32 0.85 20.55
N SER A 168 -9.39 0.16 19.90
CA SER A 168 -9.11 0.39 18.48
C SER A 168 -10.31 -0.03 17.61
N ASP A 169 -10.82 0.90 16.82
CA ASP A 169 -11.98 0.70 15.93
C ASP A 169 -11.60 0.56 14.45
N ALA A 170 -10.30 0.68 14.13
CA ALA A 170 -9.80 0.55 12.77
C ALA A 170 -8.45 -0.19 12.69
N ILE A 171 -8.28 -0.94 11.60
CA ILE A 171 -7.03 -1.61 11.23
C ILE A 171 -6.51 -1.02 9.92
N VAL A 172 -5.28 -0.51 9.92
CA VAL A 172 -4.59 -0.05 8.71
C VAL A 172 -3.60 -1.12 8.25
N LEU A 173 -3.83 -1.69 7.06
CA LEU A 173 -2.91 -2.61 6.42
C LEU A 173 -1.81 -1.82 5.67
N ALA A 174 -0.72 -1.52 6.37
CA ALA A 174 0.38 -0.70 5.87
C ALA A 174 1.49 -1.50 5.16
N CYS A 175 1.29 -2.81 4.95
CA CYS A 175 2.12 -3.65 4.11
C CYS A 175 1.25 -4.31 3.03
N THR A 176 1.73 -4.29 1.79
CA THR A 176 1.08 -4.92 0.63
C THR A 176 0.84 -6.42 0.80
N HIS A 177 1.71 -7.13 1.53
CA HIS A 177 1.48 -8.56 1.84
C HIS A 177 0.21 -8.75 2.68
N TYR A 178 -0.11 -7.82 3.57
CA TYR A 178 -1.17 -8.01 4.57
C TYR A 178 -2.57 -7.91 3.97
N LEU A 179 -2.69 -7.48 2.71
CA LEU A 179 -3.95 -7.44 1.96
C LEU A 179 -4.64 -8.82 1.92
N VAL A 180 -3.87 -9.91 1.89
CA VAL A 180 -4.41 -11.27 1.92
C VAL A 180 -5.18 -11.57 3.21
N LEU A 181 -4.87 -10.87 4.30
CA LEU A 181 -5.50 -11.06 5.60
C LEU A 181 -6.84 -10.33 5.72
N LYS A 182 -7.19 -9.44 4.79
CA LYS A 182 -8.41 -8.61 4.86
C LYS A 182 -9.66 -9.45 5.20
N ASN A 183 -9.89 -10.53 4.46
CA ASN A 183 -11.05 -11.41 4.67
C ASN A 183 -11.00 -12.21 5.98
N LYS A 184 -9.80 -12.56 6.47
CA LYS A 184 -9.62 -13.21 7.78
C LYS A 184 -9.92 -12.22 8.90
N LEU A 185 -9.31 -11.04 8.84
CA LEU A 185 -9.48 -9.98 9.82
C LEU A 185 -10.94 -9.49 9.91
N GLN A 186 -11.62 -9.32 8.77
CA GLN A 186 -13.01 -8.86 8.79
C GLN A 186 -13.99 -9.88 9.37
N ARG A 187 -13.69 -11.18 9.27
CA ARG A 187 -14.48 -12.24 9.93
C ARG A 187 -14.26 -12.27 11.44
N ILE A 188 -13.03 -12.01 11.89
CA ILE A 188 -12.65 -12.07 13.30
C ILE A 188 -13.09 -10.78 14.02
N PHE A 189 -13.01 -9.63 13.36
CA PHE A 189 -13.32 -8.31 13.89
C PHE A 189 -14.40 -7.60 13.04
N PRO A 190 -15.64 -8.09 13.03
CA PRO A 190 -16.69 -7.57 12.12
C PRO A 190 -17.11 -6.12 12.39
N GLY A 191 -16.83 -5.59 13.58
CA GLY A 191 -17.10 -4.19 13.95
C GLY A 191 -15.93 -3.23 13.74
N VAL A 192 -14.82 -3.71 13.17
CA VAL A 192 -13.59 -2.92 12.98
C VAL A 192 -13.40 -2.59 11.50
N THR A 193 -13.16 -1.32 11.19
CA THR A 193 -12.96 -0.88 9.81
C THR A 193 -11.56 -1.22 9.33
N ILE A 194 -11.42 -1.89 8.18
CA ILE A 194 -10.12 -2.25 7.61
C ILE A 194 -9.76 -1.32 6.45
N TYR A 195 -8.67 -0.58 6.62
CA TYR A 195 -8.13 0.35 5.64
C TYR A 195 -6.99 -0.28 4.84
N GLU A 196 -7.17 -0.29 3.51
CA GLU A 196 -6.18 -0.76 2.55
C GLU A 196 -6.40 -0.10 1.18
N PRO A 197 -5.35 0.09 0.36
CA PRO A 197 -5.37 1.05 -0.73
C PRO A 197 -6.09 0.57 -2.00
N THR A 198 -6.43 -0.71 -2.17
CA THR A 198 -6.99 -1.27 -3.41
C THR A 198 -8.25 -0.54 -3.85
N ASN A 199 -9.21 -0.31 -2.96
CA ASN A 199 -10.44 0.39 -3.32
C ASN A 199 -10.20 1.86 -3.72
N ALA A 200 -9.30 2.55 -3.01
CA ALA A 200 -8.94 3.93 -3.32
C ALA A 200 -8.22 4.04 -4.68
N ILE A 201 -7.31 3.11 -4.96
CA ILE A 201 -6.62 3.01 -6.25
C ILE A 201 -7.63 2.69 -7.36
N ALA A 202 -8.55 1.75 -7.16
CA ALA A 202 -9.56 1.38 -8.14
C ALA A 202 -10.47 2.56 -8.51
N ALA A 203 -10.98 3.28 -7.51
CA ALA A 203 -11.79 4.48 -7.73
C ALA A 203 -11.02 5.56 -8.51
N GLN A 204 -9.72 5.73 -8.20
CA GLN A 204 -8.86 6.65 -8.92
C GLN A 204 -8.60 6.23 -10.37
N ILE A 205 -8.43 4.93 -10.64
CA ILE A 205 -8.29 4.39 -12.00
C ILE A 205 -9.54 4.70 -12.81
N VAL A 206 -10.74 4.43 -12.27
CA VAL A 206 -12.02 4.70 -12.97
C VAL A 206 -12.13 6.19 -13.29
N ARG A 207 -11.89 7.06 -12.29
CA ARG A 207 -11.94 8.52 -12.48
C ARG A 207 -10.99 9.03 -13.56
N LEU A 208 -9.83 8.40 -13.73
CA LEU A 208 -8.87 8.74 -14.78
C LEU A 208 -9.31 8.17 -16.13
N ALA A 209 -9.83 6.94 -16.16
CA ALA A 209 -10.32 6.31 -17.37
C ALA A 209 -11.46 7.12 -18.02
N ASP A 210 -12.38 7.66 -17.21
CA ASP A 210 -13.49 8.51 -17.68
C ASP A 210 -13.02 9.82 -18.33
N ARG A 211 -11.80 10.28 -17.99
CA ARG A 211 -11.20 11.51 -18.57
C ARG A 211 -10.39 11.24 -19.83
N LEU A 212 -10.05 9.98 -20.09
CA LEU A 212 -9.30 9.55 -21.26
C LEU A 212 -10.22 9.14 -22.43
N GLN A 213 -11.53 9.10 -22.19
CA GLN A 213 -12.58 8.94 -23.21
C GLN A 213 -12.97 10.31 -23.77
#